data_AF-A0A9P9P4Z0-F1
#
_entry.id   AF-A0A9P9P4Z0-F1
#
_cell.length_a   1.000
_cell.length_b   1.000
_cell.length_c   1.000
_cell.angle_alpha   90.00
_cell.angle_beta   90.00
_cell.angle_gamma   90.00
#
_symmetry.space_group_name_H-M   'P 1'
#
loop_
_entity.id
_entity.type
_entity.pdbx_description
1 polymer ?
#
loop_
_entity_poly.entity_id
_entity_poly.type
_entity_poly.pdbx_seq_one_letter_code
_entity_poly.pdbx_strand_id
1 'polypeptide(L)'
;MAGILTPATPLLDTRDEDWENSFAVNAKGMFNCLRAEIRGMNMNEYATGGRKGAIVSAASVFGQFGAPGCAPYCATKAAVTAMSQVAAKENPGIRVNCVAPGLIDTPMLRSQNQDVVERNVQLPVMKRRAEPEEVAGVVAFLLSEKASFVTGAVWNVDGGWVAQATAPQTHYSFFPKALPSGAPPSAPFTVDLSALKREFLQLQARAHPDMHPQADKKRAEALSARINEAYKTLQNPLLRAQYLLSLRGIEVAEDETAKVEDPDLLMEVLEAREQIEEAESEEDLVEMKTVNEERIRASEEVLESAFKEDDIQGAKEEALLPHGSPRLTTALSKLPASRLPSSLLPSTMSTTTSFQPAEAVPEKDGLIHGVSAEELQIIGEQCIEAKSKAYCPYSLFRVGASLLLDPSNPSPSTTTAYPSSHIITGANVENAAYPVGTCAERVAMGTAVHLGHKLGSFKAVGVSTDIDDFCSPCGMCRQFLREFLGLDVPIFMFNKEGRYIVRTMGELLPLSFGPDVLPPREEMRKKQEEDKVKAA
;
A
#
# COMPACT_ATOMS: atom_id res chain seq x y z
N MET A 1 -9.88 -28.47 -24.82
CA MET A 1 -8.89 -27.88 -23.89
C MET A 1 -9.52 -27.21 -22.66
N ALA A 2 -10.68 -26.54 -22.74
CA ALA A 2 -11.20 -25.78 -21.59
C ALA A 2 -11.91 -26.60 -20.49
N GLY A 3 -12.13 -27.91 -20.65
CA GLY A 3 -12.95 -28.70 -19.72
C GLY A 3 -14.45 -28.44 -19.95
N ILE A 4 -15.27 -28.58 -18.91
CA ILE A 4 -16.68 -28.17 -18.89
C ILE A 4 -16.86 -26.95 -17.99
N LEU A 5 -17.79 -26.06 -18.37
CA LEU A 5 -18.25 -24.93 -17.57
C LEU A 5 -19.73 -25.18 -17.28
N THR A 6 -20.09 -25.27 -16.00
CA THR A 6 -21.49 -25.36 -15.57
C THR A 6 -22.17 -24.00 -15.75
N PRO A 7 -23.52 -23.95 -15.85
CA PRO A 7 -24.25 -22.69 -15.86
C PRO A 7 -23.83 -21.78 -14.70
N ALA A 8 -23.82 -20.46 -14.95
CA ALA A 8 -23.43 -19.49 -13.94
C ALA A 8 -24.47 -19.46 -12.81
N THR A 9 -24.07 -19.91 -11.62
CA THR A 9 -24.94 -20.03 -10.44
C THR A 9 -24.22 -19.46 -9.22
N PRO A 10 -24.86 -18.58 -8.42
CA PRO A 10 -24.28 -18.09 -7.17
C PRO A 10 -23.74 -19.24 -6.31
N LEU A 11 -22.65 -19.00 -5.57
CA LEU A 11 -22.00 -20.05 -4.78
C LEU A 11 -22.98 -20.73 -3.81
N LEU A 12 -23.88 -19.95 -3.20
CA LEU A 12 -24.89 -20.45 -2.28
C LEU A 12 -25.86 -21.46 -2.91
N ASP A 13 -26.15 -21.29 -4.20
CA ASP A 13 -27.13 -22.08 -4.94
C ASP A 13 -26.46 -23.15 -5.82
N THR A 14 -25.14 -23.29 -5.73
CA THR A 14 -24.39 -24.28 -6.51
C THR A 14 -24.72 -25.68 -5.99
N ARG A 15 -25.26 -26.53 -6.87
CA ARG A 15 -25.61 -27.91 -6.52
C ARG A 15 -24.36 -28.78 -6.40
N ASP A 16 -24.39 -29.73 -5.47
CA ASP A 16 -23.30 -30.70 -5.28
C ASP A 16 -22.99 -31.47 -6.57
N GLU A 17 -24.02 -31.83 -7.35
CA GLU A 17 -23.86 -32.51 -8.65
C GLU A 17 -23.04 -31.69 -9.65
N ASP A 18 -23.26 -30.38 -9.71
CA ASP A 18 -22.56 -29.47 -10.63
C ASP A 18 -21.09 -29.30 -10.19
N TRP A 19 -20.86 -29.27 -8.88
CA TRP A 19 -19.52 -29.29 -8.28
C TRP A 19 -18.77 -30.59 -8.59
N GLU A 20 -19.37 -31.73 -8.28
CA GLU A 20 -18.79 -33.05 -8.50
C GLU A 20 -18.48 -33.31 -9.97
N ASN A 21 -19.41 -32.97 -10.88
CA ASN A 21 -19.20 -33.12 -12.31
C ASN A 21 -18.04 -32.26 -12.81
N SER A 22 -17.98 -30.99 -12.38
CA SER A 22 -16.87 -30.09 -12.73
C SER A 22 -15.53 -30.65 -12.27
N PHE A 23 -15.42 -31.13 -11.03
CA PHE A 23 -14.20 -31.72 -10.49
C PHE A 23 -13.83 -33.04 -11.17
N ALA A 24 -14.82 -33.90 -11.45
CA ALA A 24 -14.61 -35.17 -12.13
C ALA A 24 -13.99 -34.97 -13.52
N VAL A 25 -14.51 -34.01 -14.29
CA VAL A 25 -14.03 -33.74 -15.66
C VAL A 25 -12.77 -32.90 -15.66
N ASN A 26 -12.79 -31.72 -15.03
CA ASN A 26 -11.73 -30.72 -15.19
C ASN A 26 -10.48 -31.03 -14.37
N ALA A 27 -10.65 -31.48 -13.11
CA ALA A 27 -9.54 -31.71 -12.20
C ALA A 27 -9.08 -33.18 -12.24
N LYS A 28 -9.97 -34.12 -11.95
CA LYS A 28 -9.64 -35.55 -11.91
C LYS A 28 -9.28 -36.09 -13.31
N GLY A 29 -9.97 -35.63 -14.36
CA GLY A 29 -9.62 -35.93 -15.75
C GLY A 29 -8.20 -35.48 -16.09
N MET A 30 -7.83 -34.23 -15.74
CA MET A 30 -6.48 -33.71 -15.96
C MET A 30 -5.43 -34.47 -15.17
N PHE A 31 -5.69 -34.77 -13.89
CA PHE A 31 -4.80 -35.59 -13.06
C PHE A 31 -4.51 -36.95 -13.71
N ASN A 32 -5.54 -37.61 -14.23
CA ASN A 32 -5.38 -38.91 -14.89
C ASN A 32 -4.55 -38.81 -16.17
N CYS A 33 -4.80 -37.80 -17.01
CA CYS A 33 -4.04 -37.58 -18.25
C CYS A 33 -2.57 -37.28 -17.93
N LEU A 34 -2.31 -36.31 -17.05
CA LEU A 34 -0.97 -35.89 -16.67
C LEU A 34 -0.16 -37.06 -16.09
N ARG A 35 -0.79 -37.87 -15.22
CA ARG A 35 -0.17 -39.07 -14.66
C ARG A 35 0.18 -40.12 -15.72
N ALA A 36 -0.70 -40.34 -16.70
CA ALA A 36 -0.48 -41.30 -17.77
C ALA A 36 0.63 -40.83 -18.73
N GLU A 37 0.59 -39.55 -19.13
CA GLU A 37 1.58 -38.91 -20.00
C GLU A 37 2.98 -38.96 -19.38
N ILE A 38 3.11 -38.55 -18.11
CA ILE A 38 4.39 -38.59 -17.39
C ILE A 38 4.94 -40.01 -17.28
N ARG A 39 4.08 -41.00 -16.98
CA ARG A 39 4.50 -42.41 -16.96
C ARG A 39 5.00 -42.87 -18.33
N GLY A 40 4.28 -42.55 -19.41
CA GLY A 40 4.68 -42.88 -20.77
C GLY A 40 6.01 -42.24 -21.17
N MET A 41 6.19 -40.96 -20.88
CA MET A 41 7.41 -40.21 -21.20
C MET A 41 8.61 -40.67 -20.35
N ASN A 42 8.40 -41.01 -19.07
CA ASN A 42 9.48 -41.52 -18.21
C ASN A 42 10.00 -42.89 -18.62
N MET A 43 9.15 -43.73 -19.23
CA MET A 43 9.52 -45.06 -19.75
C MET A 43 10.23 -45.01 -21.11
N ASN A 44 10.30 -43.86 -21.78
CA ASN A 44 10.85 -43.75 -23.12
C ASN A 44 12.37 -43.46 -23.07
N GLU A 45 13.20 -44.42 -23.51
CA GLU A 45 14.68 -44.33 -23.46
C GLU A 45 15.31 -43.50 -24.59
N TYR A 46 14.55 -43.12 -25.62
CA TYR A 46 15.05 -42.38 -26.80
C TYR A 46 15.33 -40.87 -26.56
N ALA A 47 15.56 -40.46 -25.32
CA ALA A 47 15.79 -39.07 -24.94
C ALA A 47 17.15 -38.57 -25.47
N THR A 48 17.17 -37.99 -26.67
CA THR A 48 18.35 -37.27 -27.18
C THR A 48 18.60 -36.04 -26.31
N GLY A 49 19.77 -35.97 -25.65
CA GLY A 49 20.17 -34.79 -24.86
C GLY A 49 19.51 -34.66 -23.48
N GLY A 50 18.97 -35.75 -22.90
CA GLY A 50 18.46 -35.77 -21.52
C GLY A 50 17.05 -35.19 -21.31
N ARG A 51 16.36 -34.78 -22.39
CA ARG A 51 14.97 -34.31 -22.35
C ARG A 51 14.01 -35.44 -22.77
N LYS A 52 13.02 -35.73 -21.92
CA LYS A 52 12.03 -36.80 -22.08
C LYS A 52 10.71 -36.33 -22.70
N GLY A 53 10.47 -35.02 -22.80
CA GLY A 53 9.30 -34.46 -23.49
C GLY A 53 8.82 -33.12 -22.94
N ALA A 54 7.65 -32.68 -23.41
CA ALA A 54 6.96 -31.50 -22.93
C ALA A 54 5.44 -31.73 -22.87
N ILE A 55 4.79 -31.18 -21.85
CA ILE A 55 3.35 -31.24 -21.60
C ILE A 55 2.83 -29.82 -21.40
N VAL A 56 1.69 -29.51 -22.01
CA VAL A 56 0.98 -28.24 -21.82
C VAL A 56 -0.45 -28.50 -21.39
N SER A 57 -0.75 -28.16 -20.14
CA SER A 57 -2.10 -28.22 -19.58
C SER A 57 -2.91 -26.97 -19.92
N ALA A 58 -4.24 -27.09 -19.87
CA ALA A 58 -5.16 -25.97 -20.13
C ALA A 58 -5.92 -25.55 -18.87
N ALA A 59 -5.47 -24.47 -18.24
CA ALA A 59 -6.16 -23.79 -17.14
C ALA A 59 -7.14 -22.73 -17.69
N SER A 60 -7.25 -21.58 -16.99
CA SER A 60 -8.07 -20.43 -17.35
C SER A 60 -7.65 -19.25 -16.48
N VAL A 61 -7.88 -18.01 -16.94
CA VAL A 61 -7.78 -16.83 -16.08
C VAL A 61 -8.72 -16.89 -14.87
N PHE A 62 -9.86 -17.58 -14.98
CA PHE A 62 -10.77 -17.87 -13.86
C PHE A 62 -10.18 -18.87 -12.84
N GLY A 63 -9.06 -19.51 -13.16
CA GLY A 63 -8.28 -20.27 -12.18
C GLY A 63 -7.30 -19.42 -11.37
N GLN A 64 -7.08 -18.16 -11.78
CA GLN A 64 -6.17 -17.22 -11.12
C GLN A 64 -6.93 -16.21 -10.27
N PHE A 65 -8.15 -15.85 -10.69
CA PHE A 65 -9.08 -15.02 -9.93
C PHE A 65 -10.49 -15.64 -9.97
N GLY A 66 -11.30 -15.41 -8.94
CA GLY A 66 -12.66 -15.90 -8.89
C GLY A 66 -13.62 -15.07 -9.76
N ALA A 67 -14.50 -15.74 -10.48
CA ALA A 67 -15.61 -15.11 -11.19
C ALA A 67 -16.95 -15.45 -10.53
N PRO A 68 -17.82 -14.47 -10.21
CA PRO A 68 -19.15 -14.73 -9.69
C PRO A 68 -19.92 -15.70 -10.58
N GLY A 69 -20.63 -16.64 -9.97
CA GLY A 69 -21.38 -17.66 -10.70
C GLY A 69 -20.58 -18.89 -11.15
N CYS A 70 -19.24 -18.85 -11.08
CA CYS A 70 -18.38 -19.86 -11.71
C CYS A 70 -17.53 -20.65 -10.70
N ALA A 71 -17.96 -20.77 -9.44
CA ALA A 71 -17.10 -21.29 -8.37
C ALA A 71 -16.51 -22.69 -8.63
N PRO A 72 -17.30 -23.72 -9.05
CA PRO A 72 -16.72 -25.03 -9.40
C PRO A 72 -15.67 -24.94 -10.51
N TYR A 73 -15.96 -24.17 -11.55
CA TYR A 73 -15.04 -23.98 -12.67
C TYR A 73 -13.73 -23.32 -12.22
N CYS A 74 -13.82 -22.21 -11.48
CA CYS A 74 -12.66 -21.49 -10.96
C CYS A 74 -11.77 -22.41 -10.10
N ALA A 75 -12.39 -23.14 -9.17
CA ALA A 75 -11.69 -24.07 -8.28
C ALA A 75 -10.97 -25.17 -9.06
N THR A 76 -11.63 -25.77 -10.06
CA THR A 76 -11.00 -26.83 -10.87
C THR A 76 -9.87 -26.31 -11.74
N LYS A 77 -9.95 -25.09 -12.28
CA LYS A 77 -8.87 -24.48 -13.07
C LYS A 77 -7.68 -24.04 -12.22
N ALA A 78 -7.91 -23.62 -10.98
CA ALA A 78 -6.85 -23.44 -9.99
C ALA A 78 -6.14 -24.78 -9.68
N ALA A 79 -6.90 -25.87 -9.52
CA ALA A 79 -6.33 -27.21 -9.29
C ALA A 79 -5.44 -27.68 -10.47
N VAL A 80 -5.86 -27.46 -11.71
CA VAL A 80 -5.04 -27.78 -12.91
C VAL A 80 -3.70 -27.04 -12.89
N THR A 81 -3.71 -25.78 -12.49
CA THR A 81 -2.50 -24.95 -12.38
C THR A 81 -1.54 -25.53 -11.35
N ALA A 82 -2.01 -25.77 -10.12
CA ALA A 82 -1.21 -26.32 -9.05
C ALA A 82 -0.65 -27.71 -9.41
N MET A 83 -1.47 -28.62 -9.95
CA MET A 83 -1.02 -29.95 -10.37
C MET A 83 0.06 -29.89 -11.45
N SER A 84 -0.06 -28.99 -12.42
CA SER A 84 0.93 -28.85 -13.50
C SER A 84 2.27 -28.35 -12.96
N GLN A 85 2.26 -27.42 -12.00
CA GLN A 85 3.47 -26.92 -11.35
C GLN A 85 4.15 -27.97 -10.48
N VAL A 86 3.38 -28.80 -9.76
CA VAL A 86 3.92 -29.93 -9.01
C VAL A 86 4.58 -30.93 -9.97
N ALA A 87 3.89 -31.31 -11.04
CA ALA A 87 4.43 -32.22 -12.05
C ALA A 87 5.73 -31.72 -12.69
N ALA A 88 5.84 -30.41 -12.95
CA ALA A 88 7.07 -29.78 -13.46
C ALA A 88 8.27 -29.95 -12.52
N LYS A 89 8.04 -29.84 -11.20
CA LYS A 89 9.09 -29.97 -10.17
C LYS A 89 9.51 -31.42 -9.95
N GLU A 90 8.56 -32.35 -10.00
CA GLU A 90 8.80 -33.78 -9.76
C GLU A 90 9.47 -34.49 -10.96
N ASN A 91 9.38 -33.90 -12.17
CA ASN A 91 9.84 -34.55 -13.40
C ASN A 91 10.83 -33.64 -14.17
N PRO A 92 12.07 -33.45 -13.67
CA PRO A 92 13.04 -32.51 -14.27
C PRO A 92 13.43 -32.83 -15.72
N GLY A 93 13.17 -34.05 -16.21
CA GLY A 93 13.35 -34.43 -17.62
C GLY A 93 12.19 -34.05 -18.54
N ILE A 94 11.03 -33.66 -17.99
CA ILE A 94 9.81 -33.32 -18.75
C ILE A 94 9.45 -31.87 -18.45
N ARG A 95 9.33 -31.03 -19.48
CA ARG A 95 8.85 -29.66 -19.28
C ARG A 95 7.33 -29.68 -19.15
N VAL A 96 6.80 -29.18 -18.04
CA VAL A 96 5.34 -29.13 -17.84
C VAL A 96 4.94 -27.67 -17.64
N ASN A 97 4.12 -27.14 -18.53
CA ASN A 97 3.60 -25.78 -18.46
C ASN A 97 2.08 -25.77 -18.55
N CYS A 98 1.48 -24.61 -18.30
CA CYS A 98 0.04 -24.42 -18.44
C CYS A 98 -0.25 -23.14 -19.23
N VAL A 99 -1.29 -23.15 -20.05
CA VAL A 99 -1.88 -21.94 -20.63
C VAL A 99 -3.14 -21.56 -19.86
N ALA A 100 -3.33 -20.27 -19.60
CA ALA A 100 -4.50 -19.68 -18.96
C ALA A 100 -5.20 -18.73 -19.94
N PRO A 101 -6.16 -19.23 -20.73
CA PRO A 101 -6.86 -18.41 -21.71
C PRO A 101 -7.89 -17.47 -21.05
N GLY A 102 -8.06 -16.30 -21.65
CA GLY A 102 -9.11 -15.33 -21.35
C GLY A 102 -10.38 -15.56 -22.19
N LEU A 103 -10.90 -14.49 -22.80
CA LEU A 103 -12.10 -14.52 -23.63
C LEU A 103 -11.77 -15.06 -25.04
N ILE A 104 -11.90 -16.38 -25.24
CA ILE A 104 -11.59 -17.05 -26.52
C ILE A 104 -12.88 -17.46 -27.24
N ASP A 105 -12.99 -17.16 -28.52
CA ASP A 105 -14.17 -17.49 -29.33
C ASP A 105 -14.27 -19.00 -29.63
N THR A 106 -14.83 -19.72 -28.66
CA THR A 106 -15.01 -21.17 -28.68
C THR A 106 -16.49 -21.53 -28.56
N PRO A 107 -16.91 -22.75 -28.95
CA PRO A 107 -18.29 -23.20 -28.72
C PRO A 107 -18.76 -23.03 -27.27
N MET A 108 -17.87 -23.19 -26.28
CA MET A 108 -18.16 -22.96 -24.86
C MET A 108 -18.52 -21.49 -24.56
N LEU A 109 -17.82 -20.52 -25.16
CA LEU A 109 -18.12 -19.10 -24.97
C LEU A 109 -19.39 -18.71 -25.73
N ARG A 110 -19.58 -19.25 -26.93
CA ARG A 110 -20.78 -19.01 -27.76
C ARG A 110 -22.06 -19.54 -27.12
N SER A 111 -21.97 -20.56 -26.26
CA SER A 111 -23.12 -21.08 -25.51
C SER A 111 -23.44 -20.29 -24.23
N GLN A 112 -22.60 -19.31 -23.85
CA GLN A 112 -22.89 -18.44 -22.70
C GLN A 112 -23.87 -17.33 -23.09
N ASN A 113 -24.39 -16.64 -22.07
CA ASN A 113 -25.19 -15.43 -22.26
C ASN A 113 -24.37 -14.36 -23.01
N GLN A 114 -24.77 -14.03 -24.24
CA GLN A 114 -24.00 -13.14 -25.10
C GLN A 114 -23.92 -11.69 -24.58
N ASP A 115 -24.90 -11.22 -23.79
CA ASP A 115 -24.85 -9.89 -23.16
C ASP A 115 -23.77 -9.84 -22.06
N VAL A 116 -23.51 -10.96 -21.39
CA VAL A 116 -22.42 -11.07 -20.41
C VAL A 116 -21.08 -11.16 -21.15
N VAL A 117 -21.02 -11.94 -22.23
CA VAL A 117 -19.80 -12.06 -23.04
C VAL A 117 -19.40 -10.70 -23.60
N GLU A 118 -20.33 -9.93 -24.16
CA GLU A 118 -20.04 -8.64 -24.76
C GLU A 118 -19.59 -7.60 -23.73
N ARG A 119 -20.14 -7.63 -22.52
CA ARG A 119 -19.61 -6.83 -21.40
C ARG A 119 -18.18 -7.23 -21.03
N ASN A 120 -17.90 -8.54 -21.01
CA ASN A 120 -16.58 -9.04 -20.65
C ASN A 120 -15.52 -8.76 -21.73
N VAL A 121 -15.91 -8.48 -22.99
CA VAL A 121 -14.97 -8.03 -24.05
C VAL A 121 -14.24 -6.74 -23.63
N GLN A 122 -14.84 -5.94 -22.75
CA GLN A 122 -14.23 -4.71 -22.23
C GLN A 122 -13.16 -4.97 -21.16
N LEU A 123 -13.01 -6.20 -20.65
CA LEU A 123 -12.07 -6.49 -19.57
C LEU A 123 -10.62 -6.68 -20.08
N PRO A 124 -10.33 -7.46 -21.14
CA PRO A 124 -9.02 -7.45 -21.76
C PRO A 124 -8.58 -6.04 -22.19
N VAL A 125 -7.28 -5.73 -22.09
CA VAL A 125 -6.71 -4.47 -22.61
C VAL A 125 -6.93 -4.36 -24.13
N MET A 126 -6.87 -5.48 -24.84
CA MET A 126 -7.05 -5.54 -26.29
C MET A 126 -8.51 -5.36 -26.76
N LYS A 127 -9.50 -5.28 -25.84
CA LYS A 127 -10.92 -5.01 -26.13
C LYS A 127 -11.56 -5.89 -27.22
N ARG A 128 -11.11 -7.14 -27.34
CA ARG A 128 -11.64 -8.12 -28.30
C ARG A 128 -11.58 -9.54 -27.75
N ARG A 129 -12.36 -10.42 -28.38
CA ARG A 129 -12.21 -11.87 -28.22
C ARG A 129 -10.96 -12.33 -28.99
N ALA A 130 -10.29 -13.34 -28.47
CA ALA A 130 -9.19 -13.99 -29.17
C ALA A 130 -9.66 -15.23 -29.93
N GLU A 131 -8.99 -15.53 -31.04
CA GLU A 131 -9.23 -16.73 -31.83
C GLU A 131 -8.56 -17.95 -31.17
N PRO A 132 -9.10 -19.17 -31.30
CA PRO A 132 -8.49 -20.39 -30.77
C PRO A 132 -7.03 -20.61 -31.21
N GLU A 133 -6.70 -20.18 -32.43
CA GLU A 133 -5.37 -20.26 -33.03
C GLU A 133 -4.34 -19.44 -32.25
N GLU A 134 -4.75 -18.33 -31.62
CA GLU A 134 -3.86 -17.50 -30.79
C GLU A 134 -3.39 -18.27 -29.54
N VAL A 135 -4.28 -19.08 -28.94
CA VAL A 135 -3.91 -20.00 -27.85
C VAL A 135 -3.06 -21.15 -28.38
N ALA A 136 -3.44 -21.73 -29.52
CA ALA A 136 -2.71 -22.84 -30.13
C ALA A 136 -1.27 -22.46 -30.48
N GLY A 137 -1.01 -21.23 -30.91
CA GLY A 137 0.33 -20.71 -31.17
C GLY A 137 1.23 -20.73 -29.92
N VAL A 138 0.68 -20.36 -28.76
CA VAL A 138 1.42 -20.42 -27.48
C VAL A 138 1.66 -21.86 -27.06
N VAL A 139 0.66 -22.75 -27.21
CA VAL A 139 0.82 -24.18 -26.93
C VAL A 139 1.92 -24.79 -27.81
N ALA A 140 1.92 -24.48 -29.11
CA ALA A 140 2.95 -24.95 -30.04
C ALA A 140 4.35 -24.44 -29.65
N PHE A 141 4.48 -23.17 -29.25
CA PHE A 141 5.72 -22.63 -28.71
C PHE A 141 6.20 -23.41 -27.47
N LEU A 142 5.32 -23.62 -26.50
CA LEU A 142 5.65 -24.30 -25.25
C LEU A 142 6.03 -25.78 -25.46
N LEU A 143 5.45 -26.44 -26.46
CA LEU A 143 5.83 -27.80 -26.84
C LEU A 143 7.13 -27.87 -27.64
N SER A 144 7.54 -26.77 -28.29
CA SER A 144 8.76 -26.73 -29.11
C SER A 144 10.06 -26.59 -28.30
N GLU A 145 11.19 -26.82 -28.96
CA GLU A 145 12.53 -26.57 -28.39
C GLU A 145 12.80 -25.08 -28.10
N LYS A 146 12.04 -24.14 -28.68
CA LYS A 146 12.19 -22.71 -28.36
C LYS A 146 11.84 -22.39 -26.90
N ALA A 147 11.05 -23.25 -26.26
CA ALA A 147 10.71 -23.18 -24.85
C ALA A 147 11.59 -24.10 -23.99
N SER A 148 12.82 -24.40 -24.41
CA SER A 148 13.72 -25.37 -23.78
C SER A 148 14.05 -25.10 -22.31
N PHE A 149 13.87 -23.86 -21.84
CA PHE A 149 14.11 -23.44 -20.46
C PHE A 149 12.82 -22.97 -19.75
N VAL A 150 11.65 -23.28 -20.31
CA VAL A 150 10.35 -22.91 -19.75
C VAL A 150 9.70 -24.17 -19.18
N THR A 151 9.54 -24.23 -17.86
CA THR A 151 8.83 -25.28 -17.12
C THR A 151 8.19 -24.71 -15.86
N GLY A 152 7.05 -25.24 -15.43
CA GLY A 152 6.28 -24.76 -14.28
C GLY A 152 5.58 -23.41 -14.49
N ALA A 153 5.60 -22.87 -15.72
CA ALA A 153 5.04 -21.56 -16.01
C ALA A 153 3.54 -21.64 -16.31
N VAL A 154 2.81 -20.59 -15.94
CA VAL A 154 1.41 -20.36 -16.30
C VAL A 154 1.38 -19.17 -17.25
N TRP A 155 1.03 -19.43 -18.51
CA TRP A 155 1.07 -18.45 -19.59
C TRP A 155 -0.33 -17.89 -19.83
N ASN A 156 -0.52 -16.61 -19.53
CA ASN A 156 -1.78 -15.93 -19.79
C ASN A 156 -1.92 -15.63 -21.29
N VAL A 157 -3.02 -16.08 -21.88
CA VAL A 157 -3.42 -15.77 -23.26
C VAL A 157 -4.78 -15.10 -23.21
N ASP A 158 -4.79 -13.87 -22.70
CA ASP A 158 -6.01 -13.21 -22.22
C ASP A 158 -6.17 -11.76 -22.68
N GLY A 159 -5.32 -11.29 -23.60
CA GLY A 159 -5.33 -9.92 -24.09
C GLY A 159 -5.05 -8.87 -23.00
N GLY A 160 -4.38 -9.24 -21.91
CA GLY A 160 -4.05 -8.35 -20.80
C GLY A 160 -5.13 -8.24 -19.73
N TRP A 161 -6.11 -9.14 -19.70
CA TRP A 161 -7.19 -9.11 -18.70
C TRP A 161 -6.65 -9.21 -17.27
N VAL A 162 -5.81 -10.22 -16.97
CA VAL A 162 -5.23 -10.37 -15.63
C VAL A 162 -4.20 -9.29 -15.31
N ALA A 163 -3.57 -8.72 -16.35
CA ALA A 163 -2.56 -7.69 -16.22
C ALA A 163 -3.14 -6.30 -15.89
N GLN A 164 -4.48 -6.14 -15.78
CA GLN A 164 -5.05 -4.86 -15.37
C GLN A 164 -4.45 -4.43 -14.03
N ALA A 165 -3.65 -3.36 -14.09
CA ALA A 165 -3.31 -2.57 -12.93
C ALA A 165 -4.63 -2.24 -12.22
N THR A 166 -4.72 -2.50 -10.91
CA THR A 166 -5.76 -1.91 -10.08
C THR A 166 -5.82 -0.43 -10.42
N ALA A 167 -6.91 0.03 -11.01
CA ALA A 167 -7.12 1.46 -11.20
C ALA A 167 -6.90 2.10 -9.82
N PRO A 168 -6.05 3.14 -9.71
CA PRO A 168 -5.76 3.74 -8.42
C PRO A 168 -7.09 4.11 -7.75
N GLN A 169 -7.25 3.77 -6.47
CA GLN A 169 -8.43 4.16 -5.72
C GLN A 169 -8.54 5.68 -5.75
N THR A 170 -9.47 6.20 -6.54
CA THR A 170 -9.75 7.63 -6.61
C THR A 170 -10.73 8.03 -5.52
N HIS A 171 -10.84 9.33 -5.21
CA HIS A 171 -11.83 9.85 -4.27
C HIS A 171 -13.26 9.48 -4.68
N TYR A 172 -13.54 9.41 -5.99
CA TYR A 172 -14.81 8.97 -6.56
C TYR A 172 -15.15 7.51 -6.21
N SER A 173 -14.14 6.64 -6.10
CA SER A 173 -14.34 5.22 -5.78
C SER A 173 -14.89 4.96 -4.37
N PHE A 174 -14.81 5.94 -3.46
CA PHE A 174 -15.38 5.83 -2.12
C PHE A 174 -16.90 6.01 -2.08
N PHE A 175 -17.50 6.68 -3.07
CA PHE A 175 -18.92 7.06 -3.06
C PHE A 175 -19.71 6.46 -4.24
N PRO A 176 -19.77 5.11 -4.37
CA PRO A 176 -20.39 4.47 -5.53
C PRO A 176 -21.90 4.68 -5.65
N LYS A 177 -22.62 5.03 -4.57
CA LYS A 177 -24.07 5.28 -4.65
C LYS A 177 -24.37 6.71 -5.09
N ALA A 178 -23.59 7.68 -4.63
CA ALA A 178 -23.72 9.08 -5.01
C ALA A 178 -23.10 9.34 -6.38
N LEU A 179 -22.04 8.61 -6.73
CA LEU A 179 -21.25 8.79 -7.95
C LEU A 179 -21.11 7.45 -8.71
N PRO A 180 -22.22 6.87 -9.22
CA PRO A 180 -22.18 5.57 -9.89
C PRO A 180 -21.38 5.56 -11.19
N SER A 181 -21.28 6.72 -11.86
CA SER A 181 -20.57 6.88 -13.13
C SER A 181 -19.09 7.29 -12.98
N GLY A 182 -18.59 7.42 -11.75
CA GLY A 182 -17.19 7.74 -11.46
C GLY A 182 -16.83 9.21 -11.70
N ALA A 183 -15.60 9.44 -12.17
CA ALA A 183 -15.07 10.77 -12.46
C ALA A 183 -15.37 11.21 -13.92
N PRO A 184 -15.34 12.52 -14.22
CA PRO A 184 -15.37 13.01 -15.61
C PRO A 184 -14.24 12.41 -16.47
N PRO A 185 -14.47 12.17 -17.78
CA PRO A 185 -15.61 12.61 -18.60
C PRO A 185 -16.83 11.67 -18.57
N SER A 186 -16.76 10.51 -17.91
CA SER A 186 -17.88 9.56 -17.86
C SER A 186 -19.03 9.98 -16.93
N ALA A 187 -18.84 11.06 -16.16
CA ALA A 187 -19.78 11.65 -15.23
C ALA A 187 -19.70 13.19 -15.29
N PRO A 188 -20.75 13.92 -14.88
CA PRO A 188 -20.70 15.37 -14.74
C PRO A 188 -19.66 15.80 -13.70
N PHE A 189 -19.12 17.02 -13.84
CA PHE A 189 -18.21 17.62 -12.85
C PHE A 189 -18.95 18.00 -11.57
N THR A 190 -20.18 18.50 -11.71
CA THR A 190 -21.11 18.83 -10.63
C THR A 190 -21.57 17.57 -9.90
N VAL A 191 -21.62 17.66 -8.57
CA VAL A 191 -21.93 16.54 -7.68
C VAL A 191 -23.15 16.90 -6.83
N ASP A 192 -24.11 15.98 -6.70
CA ASP A 192 -25.20 16.11 -5.74
C ASP A 192 -24.65 16.02 -4.30
N LEU A 193 -24.46 17.18 -3.68
CA LEU A 193 -23.94 17.31 -2.32
C LEU A 193 -24.83 16.63 -1.28
N SER A 194 -26.14 16.53 -1.52
CA SER A 194 -27.07 15.86 -0.60
C SER A 194 -26.91 14.35 -0.66
N ALA A 195 -26.79 13.79 -1.87
CA ALA A 195 -26.49 12.38 -2.05
C ALA A 195 -25.10 12.00 -1.50
N LEU A 196 -24.10 12.84 -1.77
CA LEU A 196 -22.73 12.68 -1.28
C LEU A 196 -22.67 12.70 0.25
N LYS A 197 -23.31 13.68 0.90
CA LYS A 197 -23.38 13.77 2.37
C LYS A 197 -24.10 12.59 3.00
N ARG A 198 -25.19 12.12 2.38
CA ARG A 198 -25.93 10.93 2.86
C ARG A 198 -25.07 9.68 2.80
N GLU A 199 -24.34 9.45 1.72
CA GLU A 199 -23.44 8.31 1.60
C GLU A 199 -22.23 8.44 2.53
N PHE A 200 -21.66 9.64 2.66
CA PHE A 200 -20.61 9.94 3.63
C PHE A 200 -21.00 9.54 5.05
N LEU A 201 -22.17 9.96 5.55
CA LEU A 201 -22.64 9.59 6.89
C LEU A 201 -22.84 8.08 7.04
N GLN A 202 -23.32 7.38 6.00
CA GLN A 202 -23.44 5.90 6.02
C GLN A 202 -22.08 5.21 6.09
N LEU A 203 -21.12 5.68 5.31
CA LEU A 203 -19.76 5.14 5.28
C LEU A 203 -19.04 5.43 6.59
N GLN A 204 -19.18 6.64 7.14
CA GLN A 204 -18.55 7.03 8.40
C GLN A 204 -19.15 6.27 9.59
N ALA A 205 -20.47 6.04 9.62
CA ALA A 205 -21.11 5.20 10.62
C ALA A 205 -20.60 3.74 10.59
N ARG A 206 -20.23 3.23 9.40
CA ARG A 206 -19.65 1.89 9.24
C ARG A 206 -18.15 1.84 9.51
N ALA A 207 -17.43 2.93 9.24
CA ALA A 207 -15.99 3.05 9.43
C ALA A 207 -15.62 3.63 10.82
N HIS A 208 -16.60 3.92 11.68
CA HIS A 208 -16.36 4.52 12.99
C HIS A 208 -15.53 3.56 13.87
N PRO A 209 -14.41 4.01 14.47
CA PRO A 209 -13.50 3.14 15.21
C PRO A 209 -14.17 2.33 16.34
N ASP A 210 -15.21 2.88 16.98
CA ASP A 210 -15.93 2.18 18.06
C ASP A 210 -16.87 1.06 17.60
N MET A 211 -17.11 0.93 16.30
CA MET A 211 -17.87 -0.18 15.72
C MET A 211 -16.99 -1.39 15.41
N HIS A 212 -15.67 -1.28 15.59
CA HIS A 212 -14.70 -2.32 15.23
C HIS A 212 -13.97 -2.87 16.46
N PRO A 213 -13.69 -4.18 16.51
CA PRO A 213 -12.83 -4.77 17.52
C PRO A 213 -11.46 -4.09 17.58
N GLN A 214 -10.81 -4.14 18.74
CA GLN A 214 -9.57 -3.38 18.99
C GLN A 214 -8.42 -3.69 18.01
N ALA A 215 -8.43 -4.86 17.38
CA ALA A 215 -7.50 -5.24 16.31
C ALA A 215 -7.71 -4.47 14.99
N ASP A 216 -8.94 -4.06 14.69
CA ASP A 216 -9.33 -3.41 13.43
C ASP A 216 -9.50 -1.89 13.55
N LYS A 217 -9.43 -1.33 14.78
CA LYS A 217 -9.58 0.10 15.04
C LYS A 217 -8.66 0.98 14.19
N LYS A 218 -7.37 0.66 14.09
CA LYS A 218 -6.42 1.42 13.26
C LYS A 218 -6.76 1.41 11.77
N ARG A 219 -7.29 0.27 11.27
CA ARG A 219 -7.73 0.14 9.88
C ARG A 219 -9.00 0.94 9.63
N ALA A 220 -9.92 0.94 10.60
CA ALA A 220 -11.13 1.75 10.58
C ALA A 220 -10.82 3.26 10.63
N GLU A 221 -9.86 3.68 11.46
CA GLU A 221 -9.36 5.06 11.54
C GLU A 221 -8.73 5.52 10.21
N ALA A 222 -7.83 4.73 9.63
CA ALA A 222 -7.21 5.05 8.33
C ALA A 222 -8.24 5.13 7.20
N LEU A 223 -9.23 4.22 7.19
CA LEU A 223 -10.32 4.25 6.23
C LEU A 223 -11.22 5.49 6.43
N SER A 224 -11.52 5.83 7.68
CA SER A 224 -12.29 7.02 8.04
C SER A 224 -11.59 8.31 7.60
N ALA A 225 -10.27 8.41 7.81
CA ALA A 225 -9.46 9.54 7.36
C ALA A 225 -9.52 9.71 5.83
N ARG A 226 -9.36 8.62 5.07
CA ARG A 226 -9.46 8.66 3.59
C ARG A 226 -10.86 9.01 3.10
N ILE A 227 -11.91 8.55 3.78
CA ILE A 227 -13.30 8.93 3.46
C ILE A 227 -13.53 10.42 3.75
N ASN A 228 -12.99 10.96 4.85
CA ASN A 228 -13.08 12.38 5.18
C ASN A 228 -12.36 13.26 4.15
N GLU A 229 -11.15 12.86 3.76
CA GLU A 229 -10.38 13.54 2.72
C GLU A 229 -11.12 13.53 1.39
N ALA A 230 -11.59 12.34 0.94
CA ALA A 230 -12.36 12.21 -0.29
C ALA A 230 -13.64 13.05 -0.26
N TYR A 231 -14.37 13.07 0.86
CA TYR A 231 -15.57 13.91 1.03
C TYR A 231 -15.22 15.41 0.94
N LYS A 232 -14.18 15.86 1.64
CA LYS A 232 -13.76 17.28 1.64
C LYS A 232 -13.33 17.73 0.25
N THR A 233 -12.55 16.93 -0.45
CA THR A 233 -12.10 17.21 -1.82
C THR A 233 -13.26 17.22 -2.80
N LEU A 234 -14.16 16.23 -2.73
CA LEU A 234 -15.30 16.17 -3.64
C LEU A 234 -16.39 17.19 -3.31
N GLN A 235 -16.48 17.71 -2.09
CA GLN A 235 -17.45 18.74 -1.72
C GLN A 235 -17.08 20.11 -2.32
N ASN A 236 -15.80 20.46 -2.32
CA ASN A 236 -15.33 21.77 -2.80
C ASN A 236 -15.02 21.73 -4.31
N PRO A 237 -15.63 22.58 -5.14
CA PRO A 237 -15.43 22.54 -6.60
C PRO A 237 -13.98 22.78 -7.02
N LEU A 238 -13.25 23.70 -6.36
CA LEU A 238 -11.84 23.96 -6.65
C LEU A 238 -10.96 22.76 -6.29
N LEU A 239 -11.12 22.20 -5.07
CA LEU A 239 -10.37 21.00 -4.68
C LEU A 239 -10.69 19.82 -5.59
N ARG A 240 -11.95 19.70 -6.04
CA ARG A 240 -12.38 18.68 -7.01
C ARG A 240 -11.68 18.87 -8.35
N ALA A 241 -11.61 20.09 -8.87
CA ALA A 241 -10.93 20.41 -10.12
C ALA A 241 -9.42 20.15 -10.02
N GLN A 242 -8.77 20.64 -8.95
CA GLN A 242 -7.35 20.39 -8.68
C GLN A 242 -7.04 18.90 -8.56
N TYR A 243 -7.90 18.14 -7.89
CA TYR A 243 -7.78 16.69 -7.78
C TYR A 243 -7.94 15.98 -9.13
N LEU A 244 -8.89 16.39 -9.96
CA LEU A 244 -9.03 15.83 -11.31
C LEU A 244 -7.82 16.14 -12.20
N LEU A 245 -7.26 17.35 -12.09
CA LEU A 245 -6.02 17.72 -12.77
C LEU A 245 -4.82 16.91 -12.26
N SER A 246 -4.71 16.67 -10.95
CA SER A 246 -3.62 15.87 -10.37
C SER A 246 -3.68 14.40 -10.79
N LEU A 247 -4.88 13.83 -10.95
CA LEU A 247 -5.06 12.49 -11.53
C LEU A 247 -4.56 12.38 -12.98
N ARG A 248 -4.45 13.51 -13.70
CA ARG A 248 -3.89 13.60 -15.05
C ARG A 248 -2.41 14.02 -15.05
N GLY A 249 -1.77 14.08 -13.88
CA GLY A 249 -0.35 14.43 -13.72
C GLY A 249 -0.06 15.93 -13.78
N ILE A 250 -1.07 16.78 -13.58
CA ILE A 250 -0.93 18.24 -13.54
C ILE A 250 -1.03 18.69 -12.09
N GLU A 251 0.10 19.09 -11.52
CA GLU A 251 0.15 19.69 -10.19
C GLU A 251 -0.27 21.17 -10.29
N VAL A 252 -1.41 21.49 -9.70
CA VAL A 252 -1.82 22.86 -9.41
C VAL A 252 -1.35 23.13 -7.98
N ALA A 253 -0.45 24.09 -7.77
CA ALA A 253 0.16 24.34 -6.47
C ALA A 253 -0.92 24.43 -5.37
N GLU A 254 -0.78 23.64 -4.30
CA GLU A 254 -1.68 23.59 -3.13
C GLU A 254 -1.67 24.87 -2.28
N ASP A 255 -0.98 25.89 -2.75
CA ASP A 255 -0.61 27.04 -1.97
C ASP A 255 -1.83 27.99 -1.87
N GLU A 256 -2.69 27.77 -0.86
CA GLU A 256 -3.63 28.81 -0.36
C GLU A 256 -2.87 30.10 -0.01
N THR A 257 -1.55 30.00 0.19
CA THR A 257 -0.59 31.07 0.48
C THR A 257 0.29 31.49 -0.70
N ALA A 258 0.05 31.00 -1.93
CA ALA A 258 0.71 31.57 -3.10
C ALA A 258 0.42 33.07 -3.10
N LYS A 259 1.49 33.87 -3.01
CA LYS A 259 1.44 35.32 -3.16
C LYS A 259 0.56 35.61 -4.35
N VAL A 260 -0.57 36.28 -4.11
CA VAL A 260 -1.39 36.80 -5.19
C VAL A 260 -0.52 37.85 -5.87
N GLU A 261 0.13 37.47 -6.97
CA GLU A 261 1.04 38.34 -7.73
C GLU A 261 0.27 39.34 -8.60
N ASP A 262 -1.04 39.19 -8.69
CA ASP A 262 -1.96 40.09 -9.38
C ASP A 262 -2.39 41.26 -8.45
N PRO A 263 -1.92 42.49 -8.69
CA PRO A 263 -2.25 43.66 -7.86
C PRO A 263 -3.74 43.98 -7.82
N ASP A 264 -4.47 43.73 -8.91
CA ASP A 264 -5.91 44.04 -9.00
C ASP A 264 -6.71 43.06 -8.14
N LEU A 265 -6.36 41.77 -8.18
CA LEU A 265 -6.95 40.75 -7.29
C LEU A 265 -6.64 41.00 -5.82
N LEU A 266 -5.40 41.42 -5.52
CA LEU A 266 -5.01 41.72 -4.14
C LEU A 266 -5.86 42.87 -3.58
N MET A 267 -6.16 43.88 -4.40
CA MET A 267 -7.04 44.99 -4.05
C MET A 267 -8.48 44.51 -3.81
N GLU A 268 -9.07 43.72 -4.72
CA GLU A 268 -10.42 43.16 -4.53
C GLU A 268 -10.53 42.32 -3.25
N VAL A 269 -9.53 41.50 -2.94
CA VAL A 269 -9.51 40.67 -1.73
C VAL A 269 -9.37 41.51 -0.46
N LEU A 270 -8.59 42.60 -0.50
CA LEU A 270 -8.44 43.52 0.61
C LEU A 270 -9.71 44.35 0.84
N GLU A 271 -10.33 44.86 -0.22
CA GLU A 271 -11.62 45.58 -0.17
C GLU A 271 -12.72 44.69 0.42
N ALA A 272 -12.81 43.44 -0.03
CA ALA A 272 -13.78 42.51 0.52
C ALA A 272 -13.50 42.20 2.00
N ARG A 273 -12.22 42.10 2.42
CA ARG A 273 -11.86 41.92 3.84
C ARG A 273 -12.24 43.12 4.69
N GLU A 274 -12.01 44.33 4.21
CA GLU A 274 -12.41 45.58 4.87
C GLU A 274 -13.94 45.61 5.05
N GLN A 275 -14.71 45.31 4.00
CA GLN A 275 -16.18 45.24 4.08
C GLN A 275 -16.69 44.17 5.05
N ILE A 276 -15.96 43.05 5.21
CA ILE A 276 -16.30 42.01 6.20
C ILE A 276 -15.99 42.50 7.63
N GLU A 277 -14.88 43.21 7.82
CA GLU A 277 -14.48 43.77 9.12
C GLU A 277 -15.40 44.92 9.56
N GLU A 278 -15.94 45.69 8.61
CA GLU A 278 -16.88 46.79 8.85
C GLU A 278 -18.34 46.31 9.04
N ALA A 279 -18.65 45.04 8.76
CA ALA A 279 -20.00 44.51 8.89
C ALA A 279 -20.43 44.42 10.36
N GLU A 280 -21.44 45.20 10.75
CA GLU A 280 -21.98 45.21 12.12
C GLU A 280 -23.06 44.14 12.33
N SER A 281 -23.63 43.58 11.25
CA SER A 281 -24.69 42.57 11.29
C SER A 281 -24.56 41.50 10.19
N GLU A 282 -25.23 40.34 10.38
CA GLU A 282 -25.26 39.28 9.37
C GLU A 282 -26.00 39.70 8.08
N GLU A 283 -26.89 40.70 8.17
CA GLU A 283 -27.65 41.26 7.04
C GLU A 283 -26.73 42.00 6.07
N ASP A 284 -25.68 42.65 6.56
CA ASP A 284 -24.67 43.37 5.77
C ASP A 284 -23.80 42.41 4.92
N LEU A 285 -23.74 41.14 5.31
CA LEU A 285 -22.96 40.10 4.64
C LEU A 285 -23.77 39.31 3.59
N VAL A 286 -25.09 39.47 3.53
CA VAL A 286 -25.96 38.70 2.62
C VAL A 286 -25.68 39.02 1.16
N GLU A 287 -25.52 40.30 0.83
CA GLU A 287 -25.27 40.75 -0.54
C GLU A 287 -23.92 40.22 -1.04
N MET A 288 -22.87 40.32 -0.22
CA MET A 288 -21.55 39.78 -0.55
C MET A 288 -21.53 38.26 -0.71
N LYS A 289 -22.24 37.52 0.17
CA LYS A 289 -22.39 36.06 0.02
C LYS A 289 -23.04 35.73 -1.32
N THR A 290 -24.10 36.45 -1.69
CA THR A 290 -24.85 36.22 -2.94
C THR A 290 -23.96 36.44 -4.16
N VAL A 291 -23.22 37.55 -4.22
CA VAL A 291 -22.28 37.86 -5.31
C VAL A 291 -21.18 36.79 -5.41
N ASN A 292 -20.64 36.33 -4.27
CA ASN A 292 -19.61 35.30 -4.27
C ASN A 292 -20.17 33.92 -4.70
N GLU A 293 -21.39 33.56 -4.30
CA GLU A 293 -22.05 32.33 -4.75
C GLU A 293 -22.34 32.33 -6.25
N GLU A 294 -22.71 33.47 -6.83
CA GLU A 294 -22.90 33.63 -8.28
C GLU A 294 -21.58 33.45 -9.05
N ARG A 295 -20.47 34.02 -8.53
CA ARG A 295 -19.13 33.81 -9.12
C ARG A 295 -18.71 32.35 -9.11
N ILE A 296 -18.93 31.65 -8.00
CA ILE A 296 -18.61 30.20 -7.89
C ILE A 296 -19.41 29.40 -8.92
N ARG A 297 -20.70 29.69 -9.07
CA ARG A 297 -21.57 28.99 -10.03
C ARG A 297 -21.09 29.18 -11.47
N ALA A 298 -20.70 30.39 -11.85
CA ALA A 298 -20.16 30.67 -13.18
C ALA A 298 -18.87 29.86 -13.45
N SER A 299 -17.99 29.76 -12.46
CA SER A 299 -16.77 28.95 -12.57
C SER A 299 -17.06 27.44 -12.69
N GLU A 300 -18.05 26.93 -11.94
CA GLU A 300 -18.48 25.53 -12.04
C GLU A 300 -19.01 25.17 -13.44
N GLU A 301 -19.75 26.07 -14.10
CA GLU A 301 -20.26 25.84 -15.46
C GLU A 301 -19.14 25.76 -16.51
N VAL A 302 -18.10 26.56 -16.36
CA VAL A 302 -16.91 26.52 -17.23
C VAL A 302 -16.14 25.21 -17.01
N LEU A 303 -15.90 24.83 -15.74
CA LEU A 303 -15.23 23.58 -15.39
C LEU A 303 -16.03 22.35 -15.87
N GLU A 304 -17.36 22.36 -15.75
CA GLU A 304 -18.23 21.31 -16.26
C GLU A 304 -18.07 21.12 -17.77
N SER A 305 -18.04 22.22 -18.53
CA SER A 305 -17.86 22.17 -19.97
C SER A 305 -16.46 21.67 -20.34
N ALA A 306 -15.42 22.19 -19.67
CA ALA A 306 -14.02 21.80 -19.92
C ALA A 306 -13.77 20.31 -19.64
N PHE A 307 -14.24 19.78 -18.50
CA PHE A 307 -14.07 18.36 -18.16
C PHE A 307 -14.92 17.43 -19.02
N LYS A 308 -16.07 17.90 -19.53
CA LYS A 308 -16.91 17.15 -20.45
C LYS A 308 -16.29 17.01 -21.84
N GLU A 309 -15.59 18.05 -22.31
CA GLU A 309 -14.90 18.07 -23.60
C GLU A 309 -13.44 17.56 -23.52
N ASP A 310 -13.00 17.15 -22.32
CA ASP A 310 -11.61 16.75 -22.01
C ASP A 310 -10.59 17.87 -22.33
N ASP A 311 -11.01 19.14 -22.24
CA ASP A 311 -10.15 20.33 -22.36
C ASP A 311 -9.42 20.61 -21.04
N ILE A 312 -8.28 19.94 -20.89
CA ILE A 312 -7.45 20.02 -19.70
C ILE A 312 -6.81 21.40 -19.51
N GLN A 313 -6.54 22.11 -20.61
CA GLN A 313 -5.90 23.42 -20.56
C GLN A 313 -6.91 24.49 -20.10
N GLY A 314 -8.13 24.46 -20.64
CA GLY A 314 -9.22 25.31 -20.17
C GLY A 314 -9.57 25.05 -18.70
N ALA A 315 -9.62 23.78 -18.27
CA ALA A 315 -9.85 23.43 -16.87
C ALA A 315 -8.73 23.93 -15.94
N LYS A 316 -7.47 23.89 -16.39
CA LYS A 316 -6.32 24.41 -15.64
C LYS A 316 -6.36 25.93 -15.51
N GLU A 317 -6.68 26.64 -16.59
CA GLU A 317 -6.79 28.09 -16.58
C GLU A 317 -7.90 28.53 -15.61
N GLU A 318 -9.09 27.92 -15.70
CA GLU A 318 -10.20 28.20 -14.80
C GLU A 318 -9.86 27.88 -13.34
N ALA A 319 -9.18 26.76 -13.07
CA ALA A 319 -8.72 26.41 -11.71
C ALA A 319 -7.61 27.32 -11.16
N LEU A 320 -6.96 28.12 -12.02
CA LEU A 320 -5.92 29.10 -11.68
C LEU A 320 -6.41 30.55 -11.73
N LEU A 321 -7.63 30.82 -12.23
CA LEU A 321 -8.11 32.18 -12.46
C LEU A 321 -8.23 32.98 -11.14
N PRO A 322 -7.71 34.23 -11.11
CA PRO A 322 -7.84 35.15 -9.98
C PRO A 322 -9.28 35.46 -9.60
N HIS A 323 -10.12 35.76 -10.60
CA HIS A 323 -11.46 36.33 -10.41
C HIS A 323 -12.56 35.28 -10.10
N GLY A 324 -12.29 34.00 -10.36
CA GLY A 324 -13.21 32.88 -10.10
C GLY A 324 -12.98 32.18 -8.76
N SER A 325 -12.08 32.70 -7.91
CA SER A 325 -11.50 31.92 -6.82
C SER A 325 -12.41 31.76 -5.59
N PRO A 326 -12.67 30.52 -5.14
CA PRO A 326 -13.17 30.23 -3.78
C PRO A 326 -12.20 30.64 -2.65
N ARG A 327 -11.03 31.22 -2.96
CA ARG A 327 -10.08 31.76 -1.96
C ARG A 327 -10.71 32.82 -1.07
N LEU A 328 -11.64 33.62 -1.59
CA LEU A 328 -12.41 34.58 -0.81
C LEU A 328 -13.34 33.87 0.20
N THR A 329 -13.92 32.74 -0.21
CA THR A 329 -14.82 31.92 0.61
C THR A 329 -14.08 31.15 1.72
N THR A 330 -12.88 30.64 1.45
CA THR A 330 -12.05 29.99 2.48
C THR A 330 -11.55 30.99 3.53
N ALA A 331 -11.29 32.24 3.12
CA ALA A 331 -10.97 33.33 4.03
C ALA A 331 -12.19 33.73 4.89
N LEU A 332 -13.38 33.79 4.28
CA LEU A 332 -14.66 34.08 4.94
C LEU A 332 -15.10 32.99 5.93
N SER A 333 -14.84 31.70 5.64
CA SER A 333 -15.29 30.58 6.48
C SER A 333 -14.45 30.32 7.73
N LYS A 334 -13.28 30.97 7.87
CA LYS A 334 -12.29 30.69 8.93
C LYS A 334 -12.34 31.66 10.13
N LEU A 335 -13.36 32.53 10.25
CA LEU A 335 -13.47 33.46 11.38
C LEU A 335 -13.77 32.74 12.72
N PRO A 336 -12.88 32.84 13.73
CA PRO A 336 -13.22 32.53 15.10
C PRO A 336 -13.78 33.77 15.80
N ALA A 337 -14.92 33.61 16.46
CA ALA A 337 -15.31 34.54 17.52
C ALA A 337 -14.26 34.43 18.65
N SER A 338 -13.42 35.47 18.76
CA SER A 338 -12.69 35.93 19.96
C SER A 338 -11.15 36.06 19.87
N ARG A 339 -10.71 37.27 20.24
CA ARG A 339 -9.44 37.71 20.89
C ARG A 339 -8.32 38.34 20.04
N LEU A 340 -8.03 39.59 20.46
CA LEU A 340 -6.92 40.51 20.13
C LEU A 340 -5.53 40.02 20.66
N PRO A 341 -4.41 40.62 20.18
CA PRO A 341 -3.06 40.05 20.21
C PRO A 341 -2.19 40.50 21.40
N SER A 342 -1.07 39.80 21.63
CA SER A 342 0.06 40.33 22.41
C SER A 342 1.41 39.67 22.03
N SER A 343 2.34 40.54 21.64
CA SER A 343 3.81 40.57 21.82
C SER A 343 4.64 39.27 21.85
N LEU A 344 5.72 39.25 21.05
CA LEU A 344 7.12 39.41 21.51
C LEU A 344 8.14 39.22 20.36
N LEU A 345 9.22 40.01 20.41
CA LEU A 345 10.35 40.08 19.47
C LEU A 345 11.26 38.82 19.55
N PRO A 346 12.11 38.56 18.53
CA PRO A 346 12.95 37.38 18.45
C PRO A 346 14.29 37.54 19.17
N SER A 347 14.70 36.49 19.89
CA SER A 347 16.03 36.39 20.50
C SER A 347 16.86 35.31 19.81
N THR A 348 17.92 35.78 19.16
CA THR A 348 19.21 35.15 18.80
C THR A 348 19.45 33.68 19.16
N MET A 349 19.84 32.92 18.13
CA MET A 349 20.34 31.55 18.21
C MET A 349 21.64 31.41 19.01
N SER A 350 21.68 30.40 19.87
CA SER A 350 22.90 29.81 20.43
C SER A 350 22.83 28.30 20.25
N THR A 351 23.91 27.74 19.69
CA THR A 351 24.08 26.35 19.26
C THR A 351 24.35 25.42 20.44
N THR A 352 23.29 24.74 20.89
CA THR A 352 23.35 23.40 21.51
C THR A 352 22.01 22.74 21.20
N THR A 353 21.98 21.72 20.34
CA THR A 353 20.72 21.03 19.99
C THR A 353 20.24 20.28 21.23
N SER A 354 19.32 20.90 21.99
CA SER A 354 18.59 20.18 23.04
C SER A 354 17.50 19.35 22.36
N PHE A 355 17.53 18.03 22.54
CA PHE A 355 16.45 17.17 22.03
C PHE A 355 15.19 17.43 22.85
N GLN A 356 14.10 17.82 22.18
CA GLN A 356 12.84 18.16 22.85
C GLN A 356 11.71 17.18 22.46
N PRO A 357 10.87 16.77 23.42
CA PRO A 357 9.73 15.92 23.12
C PRO A 357 8.69 16.69 22.28
N ALA A 358 8.15 16.06 21.24
CA ALA A 358 7.10 16.64 20.41
C ALA A 358 5.67 16.46 21.00
N GLU A 359 5.51 15.51 21.91
CA GLU A 359 4.28 15.24 22.68
C GLU A 359 4.64 15.16 24.16
N ALA A 360 3.69 15.44 25.06
CA ALA A 360 3.92 15.26 26.50
C ALA A 360 4.20 13.79 26.81
N VAL A 361 5.41 13.49 27.31
CA VAL A 361 5.83 12.13 27.65
C VAL A 361 5.66 11.92 29.16
N PRO A 362 4.97 10.87 29.62
CA PRO A 362 4.84 10.60 31.05
C PRO A 362 6.21 10.27 31.65
N GLU A 363 6.69 11.16 32.52
CA GLU A 363 7.92 10.96 33.29
C GLU A 363 7.62 10.27 34.62
N LYS A 364 8.45 9.30 34.98
CA LYS A 364 8.42 8.67 36.31
C LYS A 364 9.81 8.81 36.94
N ASP A 365 9.87 9.43 38.11
CA ASP A 365 11.12 9.69 38.85
C ASP A 365 12.18 10.47 38.02
N GLY A 366 11.73 11.30 37.06
CA GLY A 366 12.60 12.07 36.15
C GLY A 366 13.20 11.25 34.99
N LEU A 367 12.69 10.05 34.74
CA LEU A 367 13.13 9.16 33.65
C LEU A 367 12.00 8.96 32.63
N ILE A 368 12.36 8.91 31.35
CA ILE A 368 11.45 8.58 30.25
C ILE A 368 11.61 7.09 29.94
N HIS A 369 10.64 6.26 30.33
CA HIS A 369 10.72 4.79 30.18
C HIS A 369 12.03 4.19 30.74
N GLY A 370 12.55 4.74 31.85
CA GLY A 370 13.81 4.30 32.46
C GLY A 370 15.09 4.90 31.86
N VAL A 371 14.98 5.79 30.87
CA VAL A 371 16.10 6.48 30.21
C VAL A 371 16.25 7.90 30.78
N SER A 372 17.49 8.28 31.13
CA SER A 372 17.80 9.63 31.63
C SER A 372 17.92 10.64 30.50
N ALA A 373 17.83 11.94 30.82
CA ALA A 373 18.03 13.01 29.84
C ALA A 373 19.43 12.97 29.19
N GLU A 374 20.47 12.61 29.96
CA GLU A 374 21.83 12.43 29.46
C GLU A 374 21.92 11.26 28.48
N GLU A 375 21.33 10.11 28.82
CA GLU A 375 21.29 8.94 27.94
C GLU A 375 20.53 9.24 26.63
N LEU A 376 19.42 9.99 26.73
CA LEU A 376 18.64 10.42 25.58
C LEU A 376 19.44 11.33 24.63
N GLN A 377 20.20 12.28 25.19
CA GLN A 377 21.09 13.15 24.42
C GLN A 377 22.11 12.31 23.64
N ILE A 378 22.74 11.34 24.29
CA ILE A 378 23.74 10.45 23.66
C ILE A 378 23.09 9.61 22.55
N ILE A 379 21.90 9.03 22.79
CA ILE A 379 21.15 8.27 21.77
C ILE A 379 20.91 9.12 20.52
N GLY A 380 20.41 10.35 20.71
CA GLY A 380 20.07 11.27 19.63
C GLY A 380 21.30 11.70 18.82
N GLU A 381 22.37 12.12 19.48
CA GLU A 381 23.62 12.52 18.84
C GLU A 381 24.22 11.37 18.01
N GLN A 382 24.26 10.17 18.59
CA GLN A 382 24.81 8.99 17.92
C GLN A 382 23.95 8.53 16.74
N CYS A 383 22.63 8.69 16.81
CA CYS A 383 21.74 8.44 15.68
C CYS A 383 22.02 9.38 14.51
N ILE A 384 22.14 10.68 14.77
CA ILE A 384 22.40 11.70 13.76
C ILE A 384 23.78 11.48 13.12
N GLU A 385 24.80 11.19 13.94
CA GLU A 385 26.14 10.87 13.45
C GLU A 385 26.13 9.62 12.56
N ALA A 386 25.44 8.55 12.98
CA ALA A 386 25.31 7.34 12.20
C ALA A 386 24.59 7.58 10.86
N LYS A 387 23.53 8.39 10.86
CA LYS A 387 22.79 8.78 9.64
C LYS A 387 23.69 9.41 8.59
N SER A 388 24.71 10.19 9.00
CA SER A 388 25.67 10.81 8.08
C SER A 388 26.52 9.79 7.29
N LYS A 389 26.58 8.54 7.76
CA LYS A 389 27.34 7.43 7.17
C LYS A 389 26.47 6.53 6.27
N ALA A 390 25.20 6.87 6.07
CA ALA A 390 24.27 6.10 5.24
C ALA A 390 24.70 6.06 3.76
N TYR A 391 24.57 4.89 3.13
CA TYR A 391 24.79 4.70 1.70
C TYR A 391 23.45 4.48 1.01
N CYS A 392 22.85 5.55 0.48
CA CYS A 392 21.52 5.50 -0.14
C CYS A 392 21.43 6.29 -1.46
N PRO A 393 22.18 5.90 -2.52
CA PRO A 393 22.22 6.64 -3.77
C PRO A 393 20.92 6.57 -4.59
N TYR A 394 19.98 5.67 -4.26
CA TYR A 394 18.75 5.47 -5.04
C TYR A 394 17.56 6.19 -4.41
N SER A 395 17.30 5.97 -3.12
CA SER A 395 16.16 6.63 -2.45
C SER A 395 16.50 8.02 -1.92
N LEU A 396 17.79 8.31 -1.69
CA LEU A 396 18.27 9.49 -0.97
C LEU A 396 17.72 9.62 0.46
N PHE A 397 17.08 8.57 0.99
CA PHE A 397 16.48 8.55 2.32
C PHE A 397 17.46 7.99 3.35
N ARG A 398 18.14 8.89 4.06
CA ARG A 398 19.15 8.52 5.08
C ARG A 398 18.48 8.21 6.41
N VAL A 399 18.90 7.10 7.01
CA VAL A 399 18.44 6.64 8.32
C VAL A 399 19.66 6.27 9.17
N GLY A 400 19.69 6.76 10.40
CA GLY A 400 20.65 6.35 11.43
C GLY A 400 19.94 5.71 12.60
N ALA A 401 20.56 4.69 13.20
CA ALA A 401 20.05 4.01 14.38
C ALA A 401 21.14 3.90 15.46
N SER A 402 20.73 3.95 16.73
CA SER A 402 21.60 3.74 17.88
C SER A 402 20.92 2.83 18.91
N LEU A 403 21.69 1.94 19.53
CA LEU A 403 21.24 0.99 20.55
C LEU A 403 21.95 1.30 21.86
N LEU A 404 21.20 1.71 22.87
CA LEU A 404 21.73 1.91 24.22
C LEU A 404 21.77 0.56 24.95
N LEU A 405 22.95 0.17 25.41
CA LEU A 405 23.17 -1.07 26.14
C LEU A 405 22.78 -0.92 27.62
N ASP A 406 22.17 -1.96 28.19
CA ASP A 406 21.86 -2.01 29.60
C ASP A 406 23.10 -2.43 30.42
N PRO A 407 23.64 -1.57 31.30
CA PRO A 407 24.82 -1.88 32.11
C PRO A 407 24.59 -3.02 33.11
N SER A 408 23.34 -3.35 33.45
CA SER A 408 23.00 -4.44 34.37
C SER A 408 23.14 -5.84 33.74
N ASN A 409 23.32 -5.92 32.42
CA ASN A 409 23.44 -7.18 31.68
C ASN A 409 24.62 -7.18 30.69
N PRO A 410 25.88 -7.19 31.19
CA PRO A 410 27.07 -7.10 30.36
C PRO A 410 27.30 -8.35 29.50
N SER A 411 27.73 -8.16 28.25
CA SER A 411 28.12 -9.25 27.34
C SER A 411 29.36 -10.00 27.87
N PRO A 412 29.44 -11.33 27.72
CA PRO A 412 30.57 -12.14 28.21
C PRO A 412 31.90 -11.97 27.42
N SER A 413 31.96 -11.10 26.41
CA SER A 413 33.07 -10.96 25.46
C SER A 413 33.63 -9.53 25.39
N THR A 414 34.18 -9.02 26.49
CA THR A 414 34.92 -7.74 26.52
C THR A 414 36.43 -7.95 26.32
N THR A 415 36.83 -8.52 25.19
CA THR A 415 38.27 -8.69 24.87
C THR A 415 38.70 -8.19 23.50
N THR A 416 37.89 -7.41 22.77
CA THR A 416 38.32 -6.84 21.48
C THR A 416 37.96 -5.36 21.33
N ALA A 417 39.00 -4.53 21.24
CA ALA A 417 39.23 -3.29 20.48
C ALA A 417 38.09 -2.28 20.18
N TYR A 418 36.90 -2.35 20.77
CA TYR A 418 35.91 -1.28 20.73
C TYR A 418 35.92 -0.54 22.06
N PRO A 419 36.04 0.80 22.07
CA PRO A 419 35.94 1.57 23.30
C PRO A 419 34.60 1.27 23.98
N SER A 420 34.55 1.37 25.30
CA SER A 420 33.37 1.11 26.13
C SER A 420 32.25 2.14 25.90
N SER A 421 31.84 2.37 24.65
CA SER A 421 30.66 3.16 24.37
C SER A 421 29.47 2.28 24.64
N HIS A 422 28.65 2.70 25.60
CA HIS A 422 27.34 2.11 25.91
C HIS A 422 26.35 2.17 24.73
N ILE A 423 26.80 2.50 23.51
CA ILE A 423 26.00 2.65 22.30
C ILE A 423 26.61 1.86 21.14
N ILE A 424 25.74 1.18 20.38
CA ILE A 424 26.04 0.55 19.09
C ILE A 424 25.23 1.26 18.00
N THR A 425 25.87 1.65 16.90
CA THR A 425 25.21 2.44 15.83
C THR A 425 25.08 1.66 14.52
N GLY A 426 24.17 2.12 13.66
CA GLY A 426 23.98 1.59 12.32
C GLY A 426 23.41 2.63 11.37
N ALA A 427 23.69 2.47 10.08
CA ALA A 427 23.18 3.33 9.01
C ALA A 427 22.59 2.47 7.90
N ASN A 428 21.61 2.97 7.15
CA ASN A 428 21.05 2.19 6.04
C ASN A 428 22.02 2.11 4.86
N VAL A 429 21.99 0.96 4.18
CA VAL A 429 22.81 0.64 3.01
C VAL A 429 21.91 0.12 1.91
N GLU A 430 21.94 0.79 0.76
CA GLU A 430 21.18 0.40 -0.41
C GLU A 430 22.02 -0.38 -1.41
N ASN A 431 21.34 -1.21 -2.20
CA ASN A 431 21.91 -1.98 -3.29
C ASN A 431 21.03 -1.79 -4.53
N ALA A 432 21.64 -1.79 -5.72
CA ALA A 432 20.92 -1.69 -7.00
C ALA A 432 19.88 -2.81 -7.16
N ALA A 433 20.17 -3.99 -6.62
CA ALA A 433 19.26 -5.11 -6.57
C ALA A 433 18.35 -5.01 -5.34
N TYR A 434 17.13 -4.49 -5.52
CA TYR A 434 16.06 -4.72 -4.56
C TYR A 434 15.76 -6.23 -4.48
N PRO A 435 15.62 -6.85 -3.28
CA PRO A 435 15.48 -6.25 -1.94
C PRO A 435 16.74 -6.37 -1.05
N VAL A 436 17.96 -6.39 -1.61
CA VAL A 436 19.20 -6.71 -0.87
C VAL A 436 19.67 -5.57 0.08
N GLY A 437 18.98 -4.43 0.07
CA GLY A 437 19.26 -3.32 0.99
C GLY A 437 19.05 -3.67 2.47
N THR A 438 19.83 -3.04 3.34
CA THR A 438 19.77 -3.23 4.80
C THR A 438 19.46 -1.93 5.52
N CYS A 439 18.47 -1.96 6.40
CA CYS A 439 18.05 -0.79 7.20
C CYS A 439 19.00 -0.55 8.37
N ALA A 440 19.06 0.69 8.85
CA ALA A 440 19.97 1.12 9.91
C ALA A 440 19.84 0.29 11.20
N GLU A 441 18.61 -0.03 11.61
CA GLU A 441 18.32 -0.79 12.83
C GLU A 441 18.83 -2.22 12.73
N ARG A 442 18.75 -2.83 11.53
CA ARG A 442 19.27 -4.18 11.28
C ARG A 442 20.80 -4.18 11.26
N VAL A 443 21.44 -3.13 10.77
CA VAL A 443 22.90 -2.96 10.86
C VAL A 443 23.35 -2.85 12.32
N ALA A 444 22.71 -1.97 13.10
CA ALA A 444 23.03 -1.77 14.51
C ALA A 444 22.82 -3.06 15.32
N MET A 445 21.66 -3.71 15.16
CA MET A 445 21.31 -4.91 15.91
C MET A 445 22.14 -6.12 15.47
N GLY A 446 22.40 -6.29 14.17
CA GLY A 446 23.29 -7.33 13.67
C GLY A 446 24.71 -7.19 14.24
N THR A 447 25.21 -5.96 14.32
CA THR A 447 26.50 -5.66 14.96
C THR A 447 26.47 -6.02 16.45
N ALA A 448 25.41 -5.64 17.17
CA ALA A 448 25.27 -5.95 18.58
C ALA A 448 25.24 -7.46 18.86
N VAL A 449 24.49 -8.22 18.07
CA VAL A 449 24.43 -9.68 18.18
C VAL A 449 25.78 -10.32 17.86
N HIS A 450 26.49 -9.80 16.84
CA HIS A 450 27.84 -10.25 16.52
C HIS A 450 28.82 -10.02 17.68
N LEU A 451 28.68 -8.90 18.40
CA LEU A 451 29.44 -8.57 19.62
C LEU A 451 28.97 -9.35 20.87
N GLY A 452 28.01 -10.26 20.71
CA GLY A 452 27.56 -11.18 21.77
C GLY A 452 26.43 -10.66 22.66
N HIS A 453 25.85 -9.49 22.34
CA HIS A 453 24.66 -9.00 23.04
C HIS A 453 23.42 -9.83 22.70
N LYS A 454 22.52 -9.99 23.67
CA LYS A 454 21.35 -10.87 23.56
C LYS A 454 20.08 -10.14 24.02
N LEU A 455 18.95 -10.86 23.97
CA LEU A 455 17.70 -10.38 24.56
C LEU A 455 17.93 -9.92 26.01
N GLY A 456 17.49 -8.70 26.32
CA GLY A 456 17.69 -8.07 27.63
C GLY A 456 19.02 -7.30 27.80
N SER A 457 19.85 -7.20 26.75
CA SER A 457 21.07 -6.37 26.77
C SER A 457 20.83 -4.91 26.37
N PHE A 458 19.60 -4.53 26.00
CA PHE A 458 19.30 -3.23 25.38
C PHE A 458 18.29 -2.46 26.23
N LYS A 459 18.67 -1.24 26.61
CA LYS A 459 17.87 -0.32 27.42
C LYS A 459 16.96 0.55 26.56
N ALA A 460 17.42 0.97 25.38
CA ALA A 460 16.65 1.82 24.47
C ALA A 460 17.18 1.75 23.04
N VAL A 461 16.35 2.16 22.07
CA VAL A 461 16.73 2.30 20.66
C VAL A 461 16.42 3.73 20.19
N GLY A 462 17.34 4.33 19.46
CA GLY A 462 17.13 5.55 18.70
C GLY A 462 17.06 5.28 17.20
N VAL A 463 16.22 6.04 16.50
CA VAL A 463 16.19 6.11 15.03
C VAL A 463 16.06 7.57 14.60
N SER A 464 16.85 8.00 13.63
CA SER A 464 16.77 9.35 13.04
C SER A 464 16.67 9.29 11.52
N THR A 465 15.95 10.26 10.96
CA THR A 465 15.76 10.42 9.50
C THR A 465 15.90 11.90 9.10
N ASP A 466 15.77 12.21 7.81
CA ASP A 466 15.87 13.57 7.26
C ASP A 466 14.53 14.28 7.07
N ILE A 467 13.42 13.67 7.51
CA ILE A 467 12.08 14.25 7.36
C ILE A 467 11.71 15.15 8.55
N ASP A 468 10.77 16.06 8.32
CA ASP A 468 10.22 17.01 9.29
C ASP A 468 9.35 16.31 10.34
N ASP A 469 8.73 15.20 9.94
CA ASP A 469 7.91 14.34 10.78
C ASP A 469 8.74 13.21 11.43
N PHE A 470 8.09 12.27 12.09
CA PHE A 470 8.74 11.15 12.77
C PHE A 470 8.63 9.86 11.96
N CYS A 471 9.76 9.23 11.67
CA CYS A 471 9.78 7.94 10.99
C CYS A 471 9.99 6.79 11.98
N SER A 472 8.99 5.92 12.08
CA SER A 472 9.14 4.65 12.80
C SER A 472 10.01 3.65 12.03
N PRO A 473 10.66 2.68 12.72
CA PRO A 473 11.28 1.55 12.05
C PRO A 473 10.30 0.84 11.11
N CYS A 474 10.76 0.34 9.96
CA CYS A 474 9.88 -0.39 9.04
C CYS A 474 9.39 -1.72 9.65
N GLY A 475 8.32 -2.31 9.10
CA GLY A 475 7.73 -3.54 9.65
C GLY A 475 8.73 -4.70 9.81
N MET A 476 9.62 -4.87 8.84
CA MET A 476 10.72 -5.86 8.90
C MET A 476 11.70 -5.57 10.05
N CYS A 477 12.07 -4.30 10.25
CA CYS A 477 12.94 -3.91 11.36
C CYS A 477 12.26 -4.11 12.71
N ARG A 478 10.97 -3.75 12.84
CA ARG A 478 10.21 -3.98 14.09
C ARG A 478 10.20 -5.46 14.45
N GLN A 479 9.92 -6.33 13.48
CA GLN A 479 9.90 -7.77 13.69
C GLN A 479 11.30 -8.33 13.99
N PHE A 480 12.36 -7.79 13.38
CA PHE A 480 13.74 -8.18 13.65
C PHE A 480 14.20 -7.74 15.05
N LEU A 481 13.92 -6.49 15.42
CA LEU A 481 14.24 -5.93 16.75
C LEU A 481 13.53 -6.72 17.85
N ARG A 482 12.27 -7.15 17.63
CA ARG A 482 11.49 -7.92 18.59
C ARG A 482 12.17 -9.22 19.06
N GLU A 483 13.03 -9.82 18.26
CA GLU A 483 13.82 -11.00 18.66
C GLU A 483 14.76 -10.70 19.83
N PHE A 484 15.23 -9.44 19.93
CA PHE A 484 16.27 -9.01 20.87
C PHE A 484 15.80 -7.96 21.88
N LEU A 485 14.61 -7.39 21.71
CA LEU A 485 14.03 -6.39 22.60
C LEU A 485 12.82 -6.93 23.38
N GLY A 486 12.73 -6.55 24.65
CA GLY A 486 11.51 -6.67 25.44
C GLY A 486 10.41 -5.75 24.90
N LEU A 487 9.14 -6.08 25.17
CA LEU A 487 8.00 -5.29 24.70
C LEU A 487 7.96 -3.87 25.31
N ASP A 488 8.59 -3.70 26.48
CA ASP A 488 8.70 -2.48 27.25
C ASP A 488 9.85 -1.56 26.81
N VAL A 489 10.78 -2.06 25.98
CA VAL A 489 11.94 -1.28 25.54
C VAL A 489 11.48 -0.06 24.72
N PRO A 490 11.88 1.17 25.08
CA PRO A 490 11.52 2.38 24.36
C PRO A 490 12.31 2.55 23.06
N ILE A 491 11.60 3.02 22.03
CA ILE A 491 12.14 3.39 20.72
C ILE A 491 11.88 4.90 20.52
N PHE A 492 12.97 5.66 20.49
CA PHE A 492 12.99 7.10 20.25
C PHE A 492 13.14 7.37 18.74
N MET A 493 12.19 8.11 18.17
CA MET A 493 12.18 8.49 16.76
C MET A 493 12.45 9.98 16.66
N PHE A 494 13.61 10.35 16.12
CA PHE A 494 14.07 11.72 15.96
C PHE A 494 13.79 12.25 14.55
N ASN A 495 13.24 13.46 14.46
CA ASN A 495 13.05 14.18 13.20
C ASN A 495 14.30 15.03 12.84
N LYS A 496 14.24 15.75 11.71
CA LYS A 496 15.38 16.56 11.24
C LYS A 496 15.78 17.70 12.19
N GLU A 497 14.86 18.25 12.99
CA GLU A 497 15.12 19.30 13.98
C GLU A 497 15.63 18.76 15.33
N GLY A 498 15.74 17.45 15.52
CA GLY A 498 16.08 16.85 16.81
C GLY A 498 14.92 16.86 17.81
N ARG A 499 13.67 17.04 17.36
CA ARG A 499 12.51 16.68 18.16
C ARG A 499 12.34 15.17 18.15
N TYR A 500 11.68 14.61 19.18
CA TYR A 500 11.41 13.18 19.22
C TYR A 500 10.00 12.83 19.68
N ILE A 501 9.55 11.67 19.22
CA ILE A 501 8.47 10.90 19.85
C ILE A 501 9.02 9.57 20.35
N VAL A 502 8.42 9.02 21.39
CA VAL A 502 8.79 7.72 21.96
C VAL A 502 7.59 6.78 21.95
N ARG A 503 7.84 5.53 21.59
CA ARG A 503 6.90 4.41 21.72
C ARG A 503 7.66 3.17 22.15
N THR A 504 7.02 2.29 22.91
CA THR A 504 7.60 1.00 23.29
C THR A 504 7.57 0.01 22.11
N MET A 505 8.41 -1.03 22.16
CA MET A 505 8.41 -2.09 21.16
C MET A 505 7.01 -2.75 21.02
N GLY A 506 6.28 -2.93 22.12
CA GLY A 506 4.92 -3.47 22.12
C GLY A 506 3.88 -2.54 21.50
N GLU A 507 4.02 -1.22 21.64
CA GLU A 507 3.14 -0.24 20.99
C GLU A 507 3.37 -0.17 19.47
N LEU A 508 4.63 -0.32 19.04
CA LEU A 508 5.02 -0.29 17.63
C LEU A 508 4.72 -1.61 16.90
N LEU A 509 4.71 -2.74 17.61
CA LEU A 509 4.41 -4.06 17.09
C LEU A 509 3.54 -4.86 18.08
N PRO A 510 2.24 -4.52 18.18
CA PRO A 510 1.31 -5.25 19.04
C PRO A 510 1.08 -6.67 18.52
N LEU A 511 0.85 -7.62 19.44
CA LEU A 511 0.69 -9.05 19.13
C LEU A 511 1.88 -9.64 18.34
N SER A 512 3.08 -9.12 18.62
CA SER A 512 4.29 -9.53 17.92
C SER A 512 4.65 -10.99 18.15
N PHE A 513 5.14 -11.64 17.09
CA PHE A 513 5.69 -12.98 17.16
C PHE A 513 7.13 -12.89 17.68
N GLY A 514 7.37 -13.26 18.94
CA GLY A 514 8.69 -13.20 19.58
C GLY A 514 9.24 -14.57 19.98
N PRO A 515 10.47 -14.62 20.54
CA PRO A 515 11.08 -15.86 21.00
C PRO A 515 10.28 -16.56 22.10
N ASP A 516 9.42 -15.84 22.82
CA ASP A 516 8.46 -16.32 23.81
C ASP A 516 7.31 -17.15 23.21
N VAL A 517 7.06 -17.05 21.90
CA VAL A 517 6.03 -17.83 21.18
C VAL A 517 6.60 -19.16 20.66
N LEU A 518 7.93 -19.30 20.62
CA LEU A 518 8.60 -20.51 20.17
C LEU A 518 8.86 -21.47 21.35
N PRO A 519 8.88 -22.80 21.12
CA PRO A 519 9.28 -23.76 22.15
C PRO A 519 10.70 -23.45 22.67
N PRO A 520 11.02 -23.78 23.93
CA PRO A 520 12.36 -23.62 24.47
C PRO A 520 13.42 -24.27 23.57
N ARG A 521 14.58 -23.62 23.43
CA ARG A 521 15.68 -24.12 22.57
C ARG A 521 16.10 -25.56 22.89
N GLU A 522 16.02 -25.96 24.15
CA GLU A 522 16.34 -27.33 24.59
C GLU A 522 15.35 -28.35 24.03
N GLU A 523 14.06 -28.02 24.01
CA GLU A 523 13.01 -28.87 23.44
C GLU A 523 13.15 -28.97 21.92
N MET A 524 13.46 -27.86 21.24
CA MET A 524 13.73 -27.86 19.80
C MET A 524 14.97 -28.70 19.44
N ARG A 525 16.05 -28.62 20.24
CA ARG A 525 17.26 -29.44 20.05
C ARG A 525 16.97 -30.92 20.27
N LYS A 526 16.26 -31.26 21.34
CA LYS A 526 15.88 -32.65 21.64
C LYS A 526 15.04 -33.24 20.51
N LYS A 527 14.06 -32.50 20.00
CA LYS A 527 13.23 -32.91 18.86
C LYS A 527 14.08 -33.12 17.60
N GLN A 528 15.04 -32.23 17.35
CA GLN A 528 15.94 -32.36 16.20
C GLN A 528 16.89 -33.58 16.33
N GLU A 529 17.34 -33.92 17.53
CA GLU A 529 18.12 -35.13 17.81
C GLU A 529 17.25 -36.40 17.65
N GLU A 530 16.02 -36.40 18.15
CA GLU A 530 15.06 -37.50 17.97
C GLU A 530 14.70 -37.72 16.50
N ASP A 531 14.51 -36.65 15.72
CA ASP A 531 14.23 -36.73 14.29
C ASP A 531 15.45 -37.22 13.49
N LYS A 532 16.67 -36.89 13.92
CA LYS A 532 17.91 -37.45 13.35
C LYS A 532 18.05 -38.95 13.64
N VAL A 533 17.68 -39.41 14.83
CA VAL A 533 17.68 -40.84 15.20
C VAL A 533 16.60 -41.62 14.44
N LYS A 534 15.45 -41.00 14.11
CA LYS A 534 14.42 -41.62 13.26
C LYS A 534 14.77 -41.66 11.77
N ALA A 535 15.62 -40.75 11.32
CA ALA A 535 16.07 -40.66 9.92
C ALA A 535 17.30 -41.53 9.62
N ALA A 536 18.05 -41.91 10.65
CA ALA A 536 19.15 -42.88 10.60
C ALA A 536 18.64 -44.31 10.80
#